data_AF-A0A843KXF1-F1
#
_entry.id   AF-A0A843KXF1-F1
#
_cell.length_a   1.000
_cell.length_b   1.000
_cell.length_c   1.000
_cell.angle_alpha   90.00
_cell.angle_beta   90.00
_cell.angle_gamma   90.00
#
_symmetry.space_group_name_H-M   'P 1'
#
loop_
_entity.id
_entity.type
_entity.pdbx_description
1 polymer ?
#
loop_
_entity_poly.entity_id
_entity_poly.type
_entity_poly.pdbx_seq_one_letter_code
_entity_poly.pdbx_strand_id
1 'polypeptide(L)' 'MNEILMLMFGAMVILGTLATVISRDLFDKLISLGIIVAGIMPFLADRGLLDVLTATALIAPLSTLFILMAVRRKAD' A
#
# COMPACT_ATOMS: atom_id res chain seq x y z
N MET A 1 13.74 -14.79 2.61
CA MET A 1 13.11 -14.45 1.30
C MET A 1 14.12 -14.62 0.17
N ASN A 2 13.69 -15.06 -1.03
CA ASN A 2 14.57 -15.15 -2.20
C ASN A 2 15.00 -13.75 -2.68
N GLU A 3 16.23 -13.57 -3.14
CA GLU A 3 16.79 -12.27 -3.59
C GLU A 3 15.97 -11.66 -4.74
N ILE A 4 15.54 -12.48 -5.70
CA ILE A 4 14.71 -12.02 -6.82
C ILE A 4 13.37 -11.46 -6.31
N LEU A 5 12.72 -12.15 -5.37
CA LEU A 5 11.46 -11.69 -4.77
C LEU A 5 11.67 -10.42 -3.95
N MET A 6 12.76 -10.35 -3.19
CA MET A 6 13.12 -9.15 -2.44
C MET A 6 13.25 -7.94 -3.36
N LEU A 7 13.92 -8.08 -4.49
CA LEU A 7 14.09 -7.01 -5.47
C LEU A 7 12.77 -6.63 -6.15
N MET A 8 11.92 -7.60 -6.48
CA MET A 8 10.60 -7.33 -7.06
C MET A 8 9.68 -6.59 -6.10
N PHE A 9 9.59 -7.03 -4.84
CA PHE A 9 8.76 -6.34 -3.85
C PHE A 9 9.33 -4.98 -3.49
N GLY A 10 10.66 -4.84 -3.40
CA GLY A 10 11.32 -3.54 -3.23
C GLY A 10 11.01 -2.57 -4.37
N ALA A 11 11.08 -3.04 -5.62
CA ALA A 11 10.71 -2.25 -6.79
C ALA A 11 9.23 -1.85 -6.77
N MET A 12 8.33 -2.73 -6.33
CA MET A 12 6.91 -2.45 -6.19
C MET A 12 6.64 -1.30 -5.21
N VAL A 13 7.37 -1.25 -4.08
CA VAL A 13 7.29 -0.14 -3.11
C VAL A 13 7.77 1.17 -3.73
N ILE A 14 8.90 1.16 -4.43
CA ILE A 14 9.44 2.36 -5.07
C ILE A 14 8.49 2.87 -6.16
N LEU A 15 8.02 1.99 -7.04
CA LEU A 15 7.10 2.34 -8.12
C LEU A 15 5.75 2.83 -7.59
N GLY A 16 5.18 2.17 -6.57
CA GLY A 16 3.96 2.63 -5.92
C GLY A 16 4.13 4.02 -5.28
N THR A 17 5.29 4.29 -4.69
CA THR A 17 5.60 5.61 -4.12
C THR A 17 5.67 6.68 -5.21
N LEU A 18 6.39 6.41 -6.30
CA LEU A 18 6.46 7.32 -7.45
C LEU A 18 5.10 7.56 -8.08
N ALA A 19 4.32 6.49 -8.29
CA ALA A 19 2.95 6.58 -8.82
C ALA A 19 2.07 7.46 -7.92
N THR A 20 2.17 7.33 -6.60
CA THR A 20 1.42 8.17 -5.65
C THR A 20 1.72 9.67 -5.81
N VAL A 21 2.99 10.02 -6.06
CA VAL A 21 3.42 11.42 -6.24
C VAL A 21 2.95 11.98 -7.58
N ILE A 22 3.01 11.17 -8.64
CA ILE A 22 2.68 11.60 -10.01
C ILE A 22 1.17 11.67 -10.24
N SER A 23 0.40 10.74 -9.66
CA SER A 23 -1.05 10.68 -9.82
C SER A 23 -1.72 11.96 -9.35
N ARG A 24 -2.63 12.50 -10.16
CA ARG A 24 -3.44 13.68 -9.79
C ARG A 24 -4.78 13.29 -9.20
N ASP A 25 -5.34 12.18 -9.66
CA ASP A 25 -6.60 11.65 -9.16
C ASP A 25 -6.43 10.98 -7.79
N LEU A 26 -7.42 11.18 -6.92
CA LEU A 26 -7.41 10.65 -5.55
C LEU A 26 -7.55 9.12 -5.51
N PHE A 27 -8.29 8.55 -6.46
CA PHE A 27 -8.50 7.11 -6.59
C PHE A 27 -7.22 6.43 -7.05
N ASP A 28 -6.52 6.99 -8.03
CA ASP A 28 -5.22 6.48 -8.49
C ASP A 28 -4.15 6.51 -7.40
N LYS A 29 -4.17 7.55 -6.54
CA LYS A 29 -3.31 7.61 -5.35
C LYS A 29 -3.61 6.50 -4.35
N LEU A 30 -4.89 6.17 -4.14
CA LEU A 30 -5.28 5.08 -3.24
C LEU A 30 -4.84 3.72 -3.76
N ILE A 31 -4.95 3.48 -5.07
CA ILE A 31 -4.43 2.25 -5.70
C ILE A 31 -2.91 2.17 -5.49
N SER A 32 -2.21 3.27 -5.72
CA SER A 32 -0.76 3.37 -5.54
C SER A 32 -0.35 3.10 -4.09
N LEU A 33 -1.11 3.58 -3.11
CA LEU A 33 -0.90 3.29 -1.70
C LEU A 33 -1.09 1.80 -1.37
N GLY A 34 -2.10 1.16 -1.97
CA GLY A 34 -2.31 -0.29 -1.85
C GLY A 34 -1.12 -1.10 -2.38
N ILE A 35 -0.54 -0.68 -3.50
CA ILE A 35 0.67 -1.29 -4.07
C ILE A 35 1.86 -1.17 -3.11
N ILE A 36 2.05 -0.01 -2.47
CA ILE A 36 3.12 0.19 -1.47
C ILE A 36 2.95 -0.78 -0.30
N VAL A 37 1.73 -0.85 0.26
CA VAL A 37 1.46 -1.74 1.40
C VAL A 37 1.69 -3.20 1.02
N ALA A 38 1.16 -3.64 -0.13
CA ALA A 38 1.35 -4.99 -0.63
C ALA A 38 2.84 -5.33 -0.83
N GLY A 39 3.63 -4.38 -1.32
CA GLY A 39 5.07 -4.54 -1.47
C GLY A 39 5.83 -4.65 -0.14
N ILE A 40 5.37 -4.01 0.94
CA ILE A 40 6.02 -4.06 2.26
C ILE A 40 5.69 -5.35 3.02
N MET A 41 4.50 -5.91 2.84
CA MET A 41 4.02 -7.08 3.60
C MET A 41 5.00 -8.29 3.61
N PRO A 42 5.58 -8.72 2.48
CA PRO A 42 6.55 -9.83 2.48
C PRO A 42 7.79 -9.56 3.34
N PHE A 43 8.24 -8.30 3.44
CA PHE A 43 9.37 -7.95 4.30
C PHE A 43 9.02 -8.01 5.80
N LEU A 44 7.77 -7.67 6.16
CA LEU A 44 7.29 -7.83 7.54
C LEU A 44 7.19 -9.31 7.92
N ALA A 45 6.66 -10.12 7.00
CA ALA A 45 6.57 -11.58 7.17
C ALA A 45 7.96 -12.22 7.31
N ASP A 46 8.91 -11.85 6.44
CA ASP A 46 10.29 -12.38 6.46
C ASP A 46 11.04 -12.03 7.76
N ARG A 47 10.71 -10.88 8.38
CA ARG A 47 11.26 -10.46 9.69
C ARG A 47 10.53 -11.06 10.88
N GLY A 48 9.50 -11.87 10.68
CA GLY A 48 8.70 -12.47 11.75
C GLY A 48 7.81 -11.48 12.52
N LEU A 49 7.55 -10.29 11.96
CA LEU A 49 6.74 -9.24 12.59
C LEU A 49 5.24 -9.47 12.36
N LEU A 50 4.72 -10.62 12.80
CA LEU A 50 3.36 -11.07 12.49
C LEU A 50 2.26 -10.15 13.03
N ASP A 51 2.48 -9.54 14.20
CA ASP A 51 1.53 -8.58 14.78
C ASP A 51 1.42 -7.32 13.90
N VAL A 52 2.56 -6.80 13.47
CA VAL A 52 2.64 -5.62 12.58
C VAL A 52 2.06 -5.96 11.22
N LEU A 53 2.34 -7.15 10.68
CA LEU A 53 1.79 -7.62 9.42
C LEU A 53 0.26 -7.69 9.47
N THR A 54 -0.29 -8.30 10.52
CA THR A 54 -1.73 -8.43 10.72
C THR A 54 -2.38 -7.05 10.88
N ALA A 55 -1.80 -6.18 11.70
CA ALA A 55 -2.28 -4.81 11.87
C ALA A 55 -2.25 -4.04 10.53
N THR A 56 -1.17 -4.15 9.77
CA THR A 56 -1.01 -3.51 8.46
C THR A 56 -2.05 -4.02 7.45
N ALA A 57 -2.32 -5.34 7.47
CA ALA A 57 -3.32 -5.97 6.61
C ALA A 57 -4.76 -5.52 6.89
N LEU A 58 -5.04 -5.07 8.11
CA LEU A 58 -6.34 -4.50 8.48
C LEU A 58 -6.39 -2.98 8.24
N ILE A 59 -5.33 -2.25 8.63
CA ILE A 59 -5.29 -0.79 8.55
C ILE A 59 -5.35 -0.30 7.09
N ALA A 60 -4.66 -0.97 6.16
CA ALA A 60 -4.63 -0.54 4.77
C ALA A 60 -6.01 -0.57 4.07
N PRO A 61 -6.80 -1.67 4.09
CA PRO A 61 -8.14 -1.66 3.52
C PRO A 61 -9.10 -0.75 4.30
N LEU A 62 -9.01 -0.71 5.63
CA LEU A 62 -9.87 0.18 6.44
C LEU A 62 -9.62 1.66 6.12
N SER A 63 -8.36 2.09 6.05
CA SER A 63 -8.00 3.46 5.66
C SER A 63 -8.48 3.77 4.24
N THR A 64 -8.37 2.83 3.30
CA THR A 64 -8.90 2.98 1.95
C THR A 64 -10.41 3.22 1.97
N LEU A 65 -11.18 2.43 2.72
CA LEU A 65 -12.63 2.63 2.87
C LEU A 65 -12.96 4.01 3.44
N PHE A 66 -12.27 4.44 4.50
CA PHE A 66 -12.51 5.75 5.09
C PHE A 66 -12.17 6.91 4.15
N ILE A 67 -11.05 6.81 3.42
CA ILE A 67 -10.67 7.84 2.45
C ILE A 67 -11.67 7.89 1.30
N LEU A 68 -12.11 6.74 0.78
CA LEU A 68 -13.13 6.70 -0.27
C LEU A 68 -14.45 7.34 0.19
N MET A 69 -14.90 7.05 1.42
CA MET A 69 -16.07 7.70 1.99
C MET A 69 -15.89 9.21 2.14
N ALA A 70 -14.72 9.68 2.58
CA ALA A 70 -14.42 11.09 2.76
C ALA A 70 -14.34 11.86 1.43
N VAL A 71 -13.70 11.26 0.41
CA VAL A 71 -13.54 11.88 -0.91
C VAL A 71 -14.86 11.92 -1.68
N ARG A 72 -15.68 10.87 -1.59
CA ARG A 72 -16.99 10.82 -2.26
C ARG A 72 -17.93 11.92 -1.78
N ARG A 73 -17.83 12.34 -0.51
CA ARG A 73 -18.63 13.42 0.09
C ARG A 73 -18.31 14.83 -0.45
N LYS A 74 -17.24 14.98 -1.23
CA LYS A 74 -16.81 16.25 -1.83
C LYS A 74 -17.27 16.43 -3.28
N ALA A 75 -17.84 15.39 -3.88
CA ALA A 75 -18.30 15.39 -5.27
C ALA A 75 -19.79 15.75 -5.42
N ASP A 76 -20.49 15.92 -4.29
CA ASP A 76 -21.85 16.47 -4.18
C ASP A 76 -21.78 17.92 -3.66
#